data_AF-A0A352CBE3-F1
#
_entry.id   AF-A0A352CBE3-F1
#
_cell.length_a   1.000
_cell.length_b   1.000
_cell.length_c   1.000
_cell.angle_alpha   90.00
_cell.angle_beta   90.00
_cell.angle_gamma   90.00
#
_symmetry.space_group_name_H-M   'P 1'
#
loop_
_entity.id
_entity.type
_entity.pdbx_description
1 polymer ?
#
loop_
_entity_poly.entity_id
_entity_poly.type
_entity_poly.pdbx_seq_one_letter_code
_entity_poly.pdbx_strand_id
1 'polypeptide(L)'
;CGSGHSPEHACLYQPDMNVLISGDQVLPRISSNVSVFPTEPEADPLGDWIASCHKLKAALPADCLVLPSHNEPFYGLHTRLEGLLSGHQRSLERLA
;
A
#
# COMPACT_ATOMS: atom_id res chain seq x y z
N CYS A 1 3.81 -0.44 -9.29
CA CYS A 1 2.81 -1.52 -9.25
C CYS A 1 2.76 -2.07 -7.82
N GLY A 2 1.55 -2.32 -7.36
CA GLY A 2 1.20 -2.95 -6.09
C GLY A 2 0.94 -4.44 -6.29
N SER A 3 1.27 -5.24 -5.27
CA SER A 3 1.03 -6.69 -5.22
C SER A 3 0.60 -7.05 -3.80
N GLY A 4 0.01 -8.24 -3.60
CA GLY A 4 -0.45 -8.73 -2.29
C GLY A 4 -1.90 -8.35 -1.93
N HIS A 5 -2.37 -7.12 -2.24
CA HIS A 5 -3.81 -6.81 -2.18
C HIS A 5 -4.59 -7.43 -3.36
N SER A 6 -3.95 -7.44 -4.53
CA SER A 6 -4.41 -8.07 -5.77
C SER A 6 -3.15 -8.44 -6.59
N PRO A 7 -3.19 -9.46 -7.48
CA PRO A 7 -2.01 -9.94 -8.19
C PRO A 7 -1.24 -8.82 -8.93
N GLU A 8 -1.95 -7.85 -9.51
CA GLU A 8 -1.37 -6.77 -10.32
C GLU A 8 -2.06 -5.42 -10.09
N HIS A 9 -2.13 -4.94 -8.84
CA HIS A 9 -2.76 -3.66 -8.56
C HIS A 9 -1.96 -2.49 -9.21
N ALA A 10 -2.59 -1.77 -10.14
CA ALA A 10 -1.98 -0.62 -10.81
C ALA A 10 -2.16 0.66 -9.99
N CYS A 11 -1.07 1.42 -9.82
CA CYS A 11 -1.11 2.79 -9.31
C CYS A 11 -0.60 3.71 -10.42
N LEU A 12 -1.28 4.82 -10.67
CA LEU A 12 -0.97 5.74 -11.77
C LEU A 12 -0.45 7.05 -11.19
N TYR A 13 0.79 7.41 -11.52
CA TYR A 13 1.42 8.64 -11.08
C TYR A 13 1.61 9.60 -12.27
N GLN A 14 1.21 10.86 -12.10
CA GLN A 14 1.44 11.93 -13.06
C GLN A 14 2.42 12.96 -12.45
N PRO A 15 3.71 12.91 -12.84
CA PRO A 15 4.75 13.81 -12.35
C PRO A 15 4.44 15.31 -12.46
N ASP A 16 3.89 15.77 -13.59
CA ASP A 16 3.73 17.21 -13.84
C ASP A 16 2.74 17.88 -12.89
N MET A 17 1.74 17.12 -12.43
CA MET A 17 0.76 17.57 -11.45
C MET A 17 1.09 17.12 -10.02
N ASN A 18 2.12 16.29 -9.85
CA ASN A 18 2.45 15.59 -8.61
C ASN A 18 1.24 14.85 -7.97
N VAL A 19 0.48 14.14 -8.80
CA VAL A 19 -0.75 13.42 -8.39
C VAL A 19 -0.57 11.91 -8.56
N LEU A 20 -0.98 11.14 -7.54
CA LEU A 20 -1.02 9.68 -7.53
C LEU A 20 -2.46 9.18 -7.41
N ILE A 21 -2.92 8.38 -8.36
CA ILE A 21 -4.09 7.53 -8.20
C ILE A 21 -3.62 6.19 -7.61
N SER A 22 -3.96 5.95 -6.35
CA SER A 22 -3.40 4.85 -5.55
C SER A 22 -4.29 3.61 -5.46
N GLY A 23 -5.56 3.73 -5.86
CA GLY A 23 -6.56 2.67 -5.71
C GLY A 23 -6.69 2.22 -4.24
N ASP A 24 -6.67 0.91 -4.01
CA ASP A 24 -6.75 0.32 -2.68
C ASP A 24 -5.38 0.01 -2.06
N GLN A 25 -4.30 0.28 -2.80
CA GLN A 25 -2.94 0.01 -2.34
C GLN A 25 -2.52 0.96 -1.19
N VAL A 26 -3.02 2.20 -1.18
CA VAL A 26 -2.76 3.16 -0.11
C VAL A 26 -4.03 3.91 0.25
N LEU A 27 -4.60 3.60 1.42
CA LEU A 27 -5.82 4.23 1.92
C LEU A 27 -5.51 5.06 3.17
N PRO A 28 -6.12 6.24 3.38
CA PRO A 28 -5.70 7.19 4.43
C PRO A 28 -5.99 6.71 5.85
N ARG A 29 -7.12 6.01 6.06
CA ARG A 29 -7.59 5.64 7.41
C ARG A 29 -7.47 4.14 7.70
N ILE A 30 -7.71 3.30 6.71
CA ILE A 30 -7.73 1.83 6.83
C ILE A 30 -6.53 1.20 6.13
N SER A 31 -6.15 -0.02 6.52
CA SER A 31 -5.18 -0.82 5.77
C SER A 31 -5.87 -1.53 4.61
N SER A 32 -5.15 -1.78 3.52
CA SER A 32 -5.59 -2.68 2.46
C SER A 32 -5.87 -4.06 3.06
N ASN A 33 -6.90 -4.74 2.58
CA ASN A 33 -7.08 -6.15 2.93
C ASN A 33 -5.97 -6.97 2.27
N VAL A 34 -5.28 -7.79 3.06
CA VAL A 34 -4.25 -8.72 2.62
C VAL A 34 -4.63 -10.09 3.18
N SER A 35 -4.88 -11.07 2.30
CA SER A 35 -5.44 -12.36 2.71
C SER A 35 -4.88 -13.48 1.84
N VAL A 36 -4.63 -14.64 2.47
CA VAL A 36 -4.35 -15.89 1.75
C VAL A 36 -5.68 -16.45 1.25
N PHE A 37 -5.76 -16.72 -0.05
CA PHE A 37 -6.96 -17.31 -0.64
C PHE A 37 -6.83 -18.84 -0.71
N PRO A 38 -7.94 -19.60 -0.62
CA PRO A 38 -7.91 -21.07 -0.70
C PRO A 38 -7.31 -21.62 -1.99
N THR A 39 -7.30 -20.81 -3.06
CA THR A 39 -6.71 -21.15 -4.36
C THR A 39 -5.18 -21.12 -4.34
N GLU A 40 -4.57 -20.39 -3.40
CA GLU A 40 -3.13 -20.22 -3.26
C GLU A 40 -2.72 -20.32 -1.77
N PRO A 41 -2.83 -21.51 -1.16
CA PRO A 41 -2.68 -21.68 0.29
C PRO A 41 -1.26 -21.42 0.81
N GLU A 42 -0.25 -21.53 -0.06
CA GLU A 42 1.17 -21.34 0.27
C GLU A 42 1.69 -19.95 -0.16
N ALA A 43 0.81 -19.04 -0.57
CA ALA A 43 1.22 -17.68 -0.96
C ALA A 43 1.66 -16.85 0.25
N ASP A 44 2.57 -15.89 0.00
CA ASP A 44 2.97 -14.85 0.96
C ASP A 44 2.48 -13.46 0.51
N PRO A 45 1.15 -13.22 0.49
CA PRO A 45 0.58 -11.95 0.03
C PRO A 45 0.97 -10.78 0.96
N LEU A 46 1.36 -11.06 2.21
CA LEU A 46 1.84 -10.05 3.14
C LEU A 46 3.26 -9.60 2.79
N GLY A 47 4.17 -10.53 2.51
CA GLY A 47 5.51 -10.23 2.01
C GLY A 47 5.46 -9.40 0.73
N ASP A 48 4.62 -9.81 -0.22
CA ASP A 48 4.42 -9.09 -1.49
C ASP A 48 3.87 -7.67 -1.28
N TRP A 49 2.91 -7.52 -0.38
CA TRP A 49 2.34 -6.21 -0.06
C TRP A 49 3.37 -5.30 0.61
N ILE A 50 4.15 -5.80 1.56
CA ILE A 50 5.26 -5.05 2.22
C ILE A 50 6.28 -4.60 1.17
N ALA A 51 6.72 -5.51 0.29
CA ALA A 51 7.66 -5.18 -0.79
C ALA A 51 7.09 -4.09 -1.72
N SER A 52 5.80 -4.14 -2.02
CA SER A 52 5.13 -3.14 -2.84
C SER A 52 5.06 -1.76 -2.15
N CYS A 53 4.84 -1.70 -0.83
CA CYS A 53 4.90 -0.46 -0.06
C CYS A 53 6.29 0.18 -0.11
N HIS A 54 7.36 -0.62 0.03
CA HIS A 54 8.74 -0.13 -0.13
C HIS A 54 9.01 0.40 -1.54
N LYS A 55 8.53 -0.31 -2.57
CA LYS A 55 8.66 0.13 -3.97
C LYS A 55 7.96 1.46 -4.22
N LEU A 56 6.74 1.65 -3.71
CA LEU A 56 6.02 2.91 -3.84
C LEU A 56 6.74 4.06 -3.14
N LYS A 57 7.25 3.83 -1.93
CA LYS A 57 8.01 4.83 -1.18
C LYS A 57 9.29 5.25 -1.92
N ALA A 58 9.99 4.32 -2.55
CA ALA A 58 11.21 4.61 -3.31
C ALA A 58 10.94 5.31 -4.66
N ALA A 59 9.80 5.04 -5.29
CA ALA A 59 9.50 5.53 -6.64
C ALA A 59 8.72 6.85 -6.69
N LEU A 60 8.06 7.25 -5.60
CA LEU A 60 7.11 8.35 -5.59
C LEU A 60 7.54 9.46 -4.60
N PRO A 61 7.29 10.73 -4.92
CA PRO A 61 7.55 11.83 -3.99
C PRO A 61 6.72 11.72 -2.71
N ALA A 62 7.27 12.21 -1.60
CA ALA A 62 6.57 12.19 -0.30
C ALA A 62 5.38 13.15 -0.25
N ASP A 63 5.43 14.20 -1.06
CA ASP A 63 4.50 15.34 -1.10
C ASP A 63 3.45 15.24 -2.23
N CYS A 64 3.40 14.13 -2.97
CA CYS A 64 2.38 13.95 -3.99
C CYS A 64 0.97 13.91 -3.38
N LEU A 65 -0.01 14.48 -4.09
CA LEU A 65 -1.42 14.35 -3.75
C LEU A 65 -1.88 12.92 -4.06
N VAL A 66 -2.35 12.21 -3.05
CA VAL A 66 -2.84 10.83 -3.18
C VAL A 66 -4.36 10.84 -3.34
N LEU A 67 -4.83 10.20 -4.40
CA LEU A 67 -6.23 9.94 -4.72
C LEU A 67 -6.52 8.44 -4.47
N PRO A 68 -7.08 8.08 -3.30
CA PRO A 68 -7.44 6.70 -2.97
C PRO A 68 -8.80 6.32 -3.57
N SER A 69 -9.06 5.02 -3.71
CA SER A 69 -10.39 4.50 -4.07
C SER A 69 -11.42 4.65 -2.93
N HIS A 70 -10.95 4.79 -1.68
CA HIS A 70 -11.79 4.98 -0.51
C HIS A 70 -11.33 6.14 0.36
N ASN A 71 -12.30 6.86 0.94
CA ASN A 71 -12.13 8.05 1.78
C ASN A 71 -11.60 9.27 1.00
N GLU A 72 -11.02 10.24 1.72
CA GLU A 72 -10.64 11.54 1.18
C GLU A 72 -9.23 11.53 0.55
N PRO A 73 -8.99 12.32 -0.52
CA PRO A 73 -7.65 12.66 -0.98
C PRO A 73 -6.76 13.21 0.13
N PHE A 74 -5.47 12.89 0.10
CA PHE A 74 -4.55 13.28 1.17
C PHE A 74 -3.11 13.50 0.70
N TYR A 75 -2.32 14.19 1.53
CA TYR A 75 -0.87 14.36 1.40
C TYR A 75 -0.13 13.59 2.49
N GLY A 76 1.17 13.35 2.30
CA GLY A 76 2.00 12.60 3.26
C GLY A 76 2.02 11.10 2.97
N LEU A 77 2.26 10.76 1.69
CA LEU A 77 2.31 9.37 1.22
C LEU A 77 3.30 8.53 2.02
N HIS A 78 4.51 9.04 2.25
CA HIS A 78 5.58 8.28 2.92
C HIS A 78 5.25 8.00 4.38
N THR A 79 4.74 9.00 5.11
CA THR A 79 4.27 8.84 6.48
C THR A 79 3.17 7.78 6.55
N ARG A 80 2.26 7.77 5.57
CA ARG A 80 1.20 6.76 5.53
C ARG A 80 1.75 5.36 5.30
N LEU A 81 2.67 5.18 4.36
CA LEU A 81 3.32 3.90 4.08
C LEU A 81 4.12 3.39 5.29
N GLU A 82 4.81 4.26 6.02
CA GLU A 82 5.49 3.89 7.27
C GLU A 82 4.51 3.47 8.38
N GLY A 83 3.40 4.19 8.53
CA GLY A 83 2.34 3.85 9.46
C GLY A 83 1.77 2.45 9.17
N LEU A 84 1.55 2.15 7.90
CA LEU A 84 1.09 0.84 7.41
C LEU A 84 2.11 -0.28 7.73
N LEU A 85 3.38 -0.09 7.36
CA LEU A 85 4.45 -1.06 7.64
C LEU A 85 4.62 -1.33 9.14
N SER A 86 4.65 -0.27 9.96
CA SER A 86 4.77 -0.41 11.41
C SER A 86 3.57 -1.11 12.04
N GLY A 87 2.37 -0.94 11.47
CA GLY A 87 1.15 -1.61 11.92
C GLY A 87 1.24 -3.13 11.75
N HIS A 88 1.72 -3.59 10.60
CA HIS A 88 1.92 -5.01 10.35
C HIS A 88 3.03 -5.62 11.22
N GLN A 89 4.15 -4.91 11.39
CA GLN A 89 5.23 -5.36 12.27
C GLN A 89 4.73 -5.62 13.71
N ARG A 90 3.93 -4.69 14.26
CA ARG A 90 3.31 -4.88 15.59
C ARG A 90 2.34 -6.05 15.65
N SER A 91 1.59 -6.30 14.57
CA SER A 91 0.69 -7.46 14.52
C SER A 91 1.44 -8.79 14.49
N LEU A 92 2.55 -8.85 13.76
CA LEU A 92 3.43 -10.03 13.71
C LEU A 92 4.08 -10.30 15.07
N GLU A 93 4.57 -9.27 15.76
CA GLU A 93 5.13 -9.38 17.11
C GLU A 93 4.14 -9.93 18.14
N ARG A 94 2.83 -9.70 17.95
CA ARG A 94 1.78 -10.23 18.84
C ARG A 94 1.46 -11.71 18.62
N LEU A 95 1.92 -12.30 17.53
CA LEU A 95 1.71 -13.71 17.20
C LEU A 95 2.87 -14.61 17.64
N ALA A 96 4.00 -14.01 18.00
CA ALA A 96 5.18 -14.68 18.55
C ALA A 96 5.07 -14.85 20.07
#